data_AF-A0A6G1JJN3-F1
#
_entry.id   AF-A0A6G1JJN3-F1
#
_cell.length_a   1.000
_cell.length_b   1.000
_cell.length_c   1.000
_cell.angle_alpha   90.00
_cell.angle_beta   90.00
_cell.angle_gamma   90.00
#
_symmetry.space_group_name_H-M   'P 1'
#
loop_
_entity.id
_entity.type
_entity.pdbx_description
1 polymer ?
#
loop_
_entity_poly.entity_id
_entity_poly.type
_entity_poly.pdbx_seq_one_letter_code
_entity_poly.pdbx_strand_id
1 'polypeptide(L)'
;MASNDPLADRVKGYPKRAGQIELRPEVAIFRRFGALNAENLLSKGTGDQHQLQLVYRIRETLKLYNKALIQQSQILAYSEPNQWDLTYLQNFLQNKYVMGVPFSGPDGSLWGSVPARKNYSPDLITLTPRQREDPFSGWVVEKAITRLFCCLRFKKPSRKHGVIGYEDATVLKITYWIMSILASLILIAFIVVLYCVPSMPTRLDVISAFNVLISVSLIAFTNAKRAEVFAITAT
;
A
#
# COMPACT_ATOMS: atom_id res chain seq x y z
N MET A 1 -4.69 17.47 32.45
CA MET A 1 -4.88 16.75 31.17
C MET A 1 -3.81 17.25 30.21
N ALA A 2 -2.72 16.50 30.02
CA ALA A 2 -1.70 16.87 29.04
C ALA A 2 -2.34 16.79 27.65
N SER A 3 -2.34 17.90 26.90
CA SER A 3 -2.78 17.86 25.50
C SER A 3 -1.79 16.99 24.73
N ASN A 4 -2.26 15.85 24.22
CA ASN A 4 -1.51 15.02 23.27
C ASN A 4 -1.41 15.75 21.94
N ASP A 5 -0.67 16.86 21.92
CA ASP A 5 -0.38 17.62 20.70
C ASP A 5 0.79 16.94 20.00
N PRO A 6 0.59 16.31 18.82
CA PRO A 6 1.65 15.62 18.09
C PRO A 6 2.74 16.56 17.58
N LEU A 7 2.58 17.89 17.73
CA LEU A 7 3.53 18.91 17.29
C LEU A 7 4.01 19.78 18.47
N ALA A 8 4.04 19.23 19.68
CA ALA A 8 4.52 19.92 20.89
C ALA A 8 5.96 20.44 20.74
N ASP A 9 6.79 19.74 19.98
CA ASP A 9 8.20 20.04 19.76
C ASP A 9 8.45 21.14 18.71
N ARG A 10 7.44 21.52 17.91
CA ARG A 10 7.59 22.56 16.87
C ARG A 10 7.38 23.97 17.44
N VAL A 11 8.22 24.91 17.00
CA VAL A 11 8.13 26.34 17.34
C VAL A 11 6.75 26.91 16.96
N LYS A 12 6.12 27.63 17.89
CA LYS A 12 4.82 28.29 17.68
C LYS A 12 4.88 29.23 16.48
N GLY A 13 3.86 29.21 15.61
CA GLY A 13 3.76 30.07 14.43
C GLY A 13 3.66 29.26 13.13
N TYR A 14 4.30 29.75 12.06
CA TYR A 14 4.29 29.11 10.74
C TYR A 14 4.78 27.64 10.75
N PRO A 15 5.87 27.26 11.48
CA PRO A 15 6.33 25.87 11.49
C PRO A 15 5.30 24.89 12.07
N LYS A 16 4.59 25.31 13.12
CA LYS A 16 3.52 24.51 13.73
C LYS A 16 2.29 24.38 12.83
N ARG A 17 1.88 25.47 12.16
CA ARG A 17 0.78 25.43 11.18
C ARG A 17 1.11 24.57 9.96
N ALA A 18 2.34 24.65 9.46
CA ALA A 18 2.82 23.81 8.37
C ALA A 18 2.76 22.32 8.76
N GLY A 19 3.19 21.99 9.99
CA GLY A 19 3.07 20.62 10.51
C GLY A 19 1.62 20.14 10.63
N GLN A 20 0.68 21.02 10.99
CA GLN A 20 -0.73 20.65 11.05
C GLN A 20 -1.33 20.36 9.66
N ILE A 21 -0.89 21.09 8.63
CA ILE A 21 -1.30 20.84 7.24
C ILE A 21 -0.66 19.54 6.73
N GLU A 22 0.60 19.30 7.09
CA GLU A 22 1.34 18.07 6.76
C GLU A 22 0.70 16.81 7.35
N LEU A 23 0.16 16.89 8.57
CA LEU A 23 -0.58 15.78 9.20
C LEU A 23 -1.90 15.42 8.50
N ARG A 24 -2.40 16.24 7.57
CA ARG A 24 -3.67 16.03 6.87
C ARG A 24 -3.56 16.46 5.40
N PRO A 25 -2.80 15.73 4.58
CA PRO A 25 -2.59 16.08 3.19
C PRO A 25 -3.90 16.15 2.38
N GLU A 26 -4.95 15.45 2.79
CA GLU A 26 -6.26 15.41 2.11
C GLU A 26 -7.00 16.76 2.15
N VAL A 27 -6.70 17.58 3.16
CA VAL A 27 -7.29 18.92 3.33
C VAL A 27 -6.28 20.04 3.09
N ALA A 28 -5.09 19.71 2.60
CA ALA A 28 -4.07 20.69 2.25
C ALA A 28 -4.46 21.43 0.96
N ILE A 29 -5.11 22.59 1.12
CA ILE A 29 -5.59 23.42 0.00
C ILE A 29 -4.60 24.55 -0.27
N PHE A 30 -4.12 24.62 -1.52
CA PHE A 30 -3.21 25.66 -1.98
C PHE A 30 -3.85 26.53 -3.06
N ARG A 31 -3.60 27.85 -3.00
CA ARG A 31 -4.12 28.81 -3.99
C ARG A 31 -3.41 28.64 -5.34
N ARG A 32 -4.18 28.59 -6.44
CA ARG A 32 -3.63 28.64 -7.81
C ARG A 32 -3.25 30.07 -8.16
N PHE A 33 -2.08 30.27 -8.78
CA PHE A 33 -1.53 31.59 -9.11
C PHE A 33 -1.68 31.97 -10.61
N GLY A 34 -2.69 31.44 -11.30
CA GLY A 34 -2.86 31.63 -12.75
C GLY A 34 -2.96 33.09 -13.20
N ALA A 35 -3.73 33.91 -12.47
CA ALA A 35 -3.88 35.34 -12.78
C ALA A 35 -2.57 36.12 -12.63
N LEU A 36 -1.82 35.88 -11.54
CA LEU A 36 -0.49 36.46 -11.33
C LEU A 36 0.50 35.99 -12.40
N ASN A 37 0.41 34.74 -12.85
CA ASN A 37 1.26 34.25 -13.92
C ASN A 37 0.95 34.95 -15.26
N ALA A 38 -0.33 35.20 -15.56
CA ALA A 38 -0.77 35.91 -16.77
C ALA A 38 -0.44 37.41 -16.72
N GLU A 39 -0.69 38.07 -15.58
CA GLU A 39 -0.36 39.48 -15.36
C GLU A 39 1.16 39.73 -15.46
N ASN A 40 1.96 38.84 -14.86
CA ASN A 40 3.41 38.88 -15.03
C ASN A 40 3.83 38.72 -16.51
N LEU A 41 3.12 37.96 -17.35
CA LEU A 41 3.45 37.85 -18.78
C LEU A 41 3.18 39.15 -19.54
N LEU A 42 2.13 39.88 -19.14
CA LEU A 42 1.69 41.13 -19.78
C LEU A 42 2.50 42.36 -19.32
N SER A 43 3.12 42.33 -18.14
CA SER A 43 3.86 43.46 -17.54
C SER A 43 5.19 43.82 -18.24
N LYS A 44 5.47 43.29 -19.43
CA LYS A 44 6.71 43.52 -20.20
C LYS A 44 6.86 44.95 -20.75
N GLY A 45 5.86 45.81 -20.61
CA GLY A 45 5.76 47.10 -21.31
C GLY A 45 6.04 48.36 -20.50
N THR A 46 6.23 48.28 -19.18
CA THR A 46 6.36 49.47 -18.30
C THR A 46 7.79 49.62 -17.80
N GLY A 47 8.46 50.69 -18.22
CA GLY A 47 9.93 50.86 -18.27
C GLY A 47 10.71 51.03 -16.95
N ASP A 48 10.27 50.48 -15.82
CA ASP A 48 11.05 50.51 -14.57
C ASP A 48 11.87 49.22 -14.39
N GLN A 49 13.20 49.35 -14.35
CA GLN A 49 14.14 48.24 -14.20
C GLN A 49 13.92 47.46 -12.89
N HIS A 50 13.54 48.13 -11.81
CA HIS A 50 13.35 47.49 -10.51
C HIS A 50 12.07 46.63 -10.50
N GLN A 51 10.97 47.15 -11.07
CA GLN A 51 9.74 46.38 -11.28
C GLN A 51 9.98 45.18 -12.19
N LEU A 52 10.76 45.34 -13.25
CA LEU A 52 11.09 44.25 -14.17
C LEU A 52 11.88 43.13 -13.47
N GLN A 53 12.86 43.48 -12.63
CA GLN A 53 13.60 42.50 -11.81
C GLN A 53 12.70 41.76 -10.83
N LEU A 54 11.76 42.47 -10.19
CA LEU A 54 10.79 41.85 -9.29
C LEU A 54 9.89 40.85 -10.03
N VAL A 55 9.41 41.21 -11.23
CA VAL A 55 8.62 40.31 -12.09
C VAL A 55 9.42 39.06 -12.46
N TYR A 56 10.71 39.19 -12.81
CA TYR A 56 11.56 38.02 -13.06
C TYR A 56 11.68 37.11 -11.85
N ARG A 57 11.91 37.68 -10.65
CA ARG A 57 11.98 36.92 -9.40
C ARG A 57 10.66 36.22 -9.08
N ILE A 58 9.53 36.89 -9.29
CA ILE A 58 8.20 36.28 -9.09
C ILE A 58 7.99 35.11 -10.05
N ARG A 59 8.33 35.27 -11.33
CA ARG A 59 8.23 34.17 -12.33
C ARG A 59 9.07 32.96 -11.93
N GLU A 60 10.30 33.18 -11.50
CA GLU A 60 11.18 32.09 -11.05
C GLU A 60 10.61 31.41 -9.80
N THR A 61 10.18 32.20 -8.82
CA THR A 61 9.60 31.67 -7.57
C THR A 61 8.32 30.88 -7.84
N LEU A 62 7.44 31.38 -8.72
CA LEU A 62 6.22 30.67 -9.14
C LEU A 62 6.54 29.37 -9.88
N LYS A 63 7.59 29.36 -10.71
CA LYS A 63 8.06 28.15 -11.39
C LYS A 63 8.54 27.10 -10.39
N LEU A 64 9.34 27.51 -9.40
CA LEU A 64 9.82 26.64 -8.33
C LEU A 64 8.66 26.09 -7.50
N TYR A 65 7.72 26.95 -7.12
CA TYR A 65 6.52 26.57 -6.38
C TYR A 65 5.67 25.54 -7.15
N ASN A 66 5.36 25.80 -8.42
CA ASN A 66 4.57 24.88 -9.24
C ASN A 66 5.28 23.53 -9.40
N LYS A 67 6.62 23.52 -9.57
CA LYS A 67 7.40 22.29 -9.63
C LYS A 67 7.34 21.51 -8.31
N ALA A 68 7.51 22.19 -7.18
CA ALA A 68 7.43 21.59 -5.85
C ALA A 68 6.03 21.00 -5.57
N LEU A 69 4.96 21.69 -5.98
CA LEU A 69 3.59 21.22 -5.81
C LEU A 69 3.33 19.92 -6.60
N ILE A 70 3.82 19.83 -7.84
CA ILE A 70 3.72 18.61 -8.65
C ILE A 70 4.51 17.47 -8.00
N GLN A 71 5.75 17.72 -7.57
CA GLN A 71 6.57 16.72 -6.88
C GLN A 71 5.88 16.24 -5.60
N GLN A 72 5.32 17.15 -4.81
CA GLN A 72 4.58 16.79 -3.60
C GLN A 72 3.36 15.92 -3.93
N SER A 73 2.61 16.25 -4.99
CA SER A 73 1.46 15.43 -5.40
C SER A 73 1.87 14.01 -5.82
N GLN A 74 3.04 13.85 -6.43
CA GLN A 74 3.60 12.54 -6.75
C GLN A 74 4.04 11.79 -5.50
N ILE A 75 4.65 12.49 -4.54
CA ILE A 75 5.07 11.90 -3.26
C ILE A 75 3.86 11.41 -2.46
N LEU A 76 2.80 12.20 -2.40
CA LEU A 76 1.54 11.83 -1.73
C LEU A 76 0.79 10.69 -2.43
N ALA A 77 1.09 10.41 -3.71
CA ALA A 77 0.51 9.29 -4.44
C ALA A 77 1.20 7.95 -4.12
N TYR A 78 2.37 7.95 -3.45
CA TYR A 78 2.99 6.72 -2.99
C TYR A 78 2.14 6.06 -1.90
N SER A 79 2.07 4.74 -1.96
CA SER A 79 1.33 3.94 -0.98
C SER A 79 2.09 3.85 0.34
N GLU A 80 1.33 3.75 1.42
CA GLU A 80 1.86 3.40 2.74
C GLU A 80 2.56 2.03 2.72
N PRO A 81 3.59 1.83 3.57
CA PRO A 81 4.26 0.55 3.71
C PRO A 81 3.33 -0.55 4.22
N ASN A 82 3.44 -1.72 3.60
CA ASN A 82 2.81 -2.92 4.13
C ASN A 82 3.40 -3.26 5.50
N GLN A 83 2.57 -3.73 6.43
CA GLN A 83 2.99 -4.11 7.78
C GLN A 83 4.09 -5.16 7.78
N TRP A 84 4.06 -6.10 6.82
CA TRP A 84 5.07 -7.12 6.68
C TRP A 84 6.43 -6.51 6.29
N ASP A 85 6.45 -5.64 5.28
CA ASP A 85 7.66 -4.97 4.81
C ASP A 85 8.22 -4.05 5.89
N LEU A 86 7.36 -3.35 6.63
CA LEU A 86 7.75 -2.52 7.76
C LEU A 86 8.38 -3.36 8.88
N THR A 87 7.77 -4.50 9.23
CA THR A 87 8.30 -5.42 10.25
C THR A 87 9.64 -5.99 9.82
N TYR A 88 9.78 -6.36 8.55
CA TYR A 88 11.03 -6.83 7.98
C TYR A 88 12.11 -5.76 8.08
N LEU A 89 11.81 -4.52 7.68
CA LEU A 89 12.73 -3.39 7.77
C LEU A 89 13.15 -3.10 9.21
N GLN A 90 12.21 -3.07 10.16
CA GLN A 90 12.50 -2.86 11.57
C GLN A 90 13.43 -3.93 12.15
N ASN A 91 13.21 -5.21 11.81
CA ASN A 91 14.10 -6.29 12.24
C ASN A 91 15.48 -6.17 11.57
N PHE A 92 15.52 -5.75 10.30
CA PHE A 92 16.76 -5.53 9.57
C PHE A 92 17.61 -4.41 10.20
N LEU A 93 17.00 -3.26 10.52
CA LEU A 93 17.66 -2.11 11.14
C LEU A 93 18.22 -2.40 12.54
N GLN A 94 17.65 -3.38 13.25
CA GLN A 94 18.10 -3.79 14.59
C GLN A 94 19.01 -5.02 14.57
N ASN A 95 19.22 -5.65 13.42
CA ASN A 95 20.04 -6.84 13.32
C ASN A 95 21.53 -6.51 13.50
N LYS A 96 22.05 -6.76 14.71
CA LYS A 96 23.46 -6.52 15.07
C LYS A 96 24.46 -7.27 14.19
N TYR A 97 24.09 -8.44 13.67
CA TYR A 97 24.99 -9.24 12.83
C TYR A 97 25.18 -8.65 11.43
N VAL A 98 24.20 -7.88 10.93
CA VAL A 98 24.21 -7.32 9.57
C VAL A 98 24.63 -5.85 9.57
N MET A 99 24.15 -5.06 10.53
CA MET A 99 24.41 -3.61 10.60
C MET A 99 25.54 -3.22 11.56
N GLY A 100 26.06 -4.15 12.37
CA GLY A 100 27.11 -3.92 13.36
C GLY A 100 26.65 -3.13 14.59
N VAL A 101 25.99 -1.99 14.38
CA VAL A 101 25.38 -1.15 15.44
C VAL A 101 23.87 -1.12 15.24
N PRO A 102 23.06 -1.51 16.24
CA PRO A 102 21.61 -1.40 16.13
C PRO A 102 21.23 0.09 16.04
N PHE A 103 20.31 0.42 15.15
CA PHE A 103 19.79 1.79 15.02
C PHE A 103 18.96 2.14 16.29
N SER A 104 19.64 2.65 17.32
CA SER A 104 19.09 3.07 18.62
C SER A 104 19.46 4.53 18.91
N GLY A 105 19.30 5.39 17.90
CA GLY A 105 19.33 6.84 18.08
C GLY A 105 17.97 7.39 18.52
N PRO A 106 17.91 8.69 18.88
CA PRO A 106 16.65 9.40 19.14
C PRO A 106 15.64 9.27 17.99
N ASP A 107 16.16 9.18 16.77
CA ASP A 107 15.38 9.04 15.53
C ASP A 107 14.83 7.62 15.30
N GLY A 108 15.10 6.68 16.20
CA GLY A 108 14.63 5.29 16.09
C GLY A 108 13.10 5.15 16.14
N SER A 109 12.39 6.15 16.69
CA SER A 109 10.93 6.19 16.68
C SER A 109 10.33 6.53 15.30
N LEU A 110 11.10 7.11 14.37
CA LEU A 110 10.60 7.42 13.02
C LEU A 110 10.18 6.17 12.27
N TRP A 111 11.04 5.14 12.31
CA TRP A 111 10.81 3.85 11.65
C TRP A 111 10.08 2.85 12.55
N GLY A 112 10.01 3.14 13.84
CA GLY A 112 9.58 2.23 14.88
C GLY A 112 10.68 1.26 15.31
N SER A 113 10.53 0.73 16.51
CA SER A 113 11.49 -0.18 17.13
C SER A 113 10.88 -1.57 17.33
N VAL A 114 11.69 -2.64 17.36
CA VAL A 114 11.20 -3.99 17.67
C VAL A 114 10.39 -4.07 18.98
N PRO A 115 10.78 -3.42 20.09
CA PRO A 115 9.94 -3.42 21.30
C PRO A 115 8.64 -2.62 21.15
N ALA A 116 8.57 -1.65 20.22
CA ALA A 116 7.40 -0.82 19.97
C ALA A 116 7.08 -0.72 18.47
N ARG A 117 6.77 -1.86 17.82
CA ARG A 117 6.61 -1.94 16.35
C ARG A 117 5.53 -1.03 15.77
N LYS A 118 4.48 -0.76 16.56
CA LYS A 118 3.35 0.09 16.17
C LYS A 118 3.63 1.59 16.36
N ASN A 119 4.74 1.94 17.00
CA ASN A 119 5.11 3.32 17.26
C ASN A 119 6.09 3.79 16.18
N TYR A 120 5.55 4.06 14.99
CA TYR A 120 6.30 4.59 13.84
C TYR A 120 5.61 5.82 13.30
N SER A 121 6.34 6.63 12.54
CA SER A 121 5.83 7.86 11.97
C SER A 121 4.81 7.58 10.85
N PRO A 122 3.65 8.27 10.81
CA PRO A 122 2.63 8.02 9.80
C PRO A 122 2.99 8.54 8.40
N ASP A 123 4.12 9.23 8.24
CA ASP A 123 4.60 9.82 6.97
C ASP A 123 5.46 8.88 6.12
N LEU A 124 5.58 7.61 6.52
CA LEU A 124 6.35 6.62 5.78
C LEU A 124 5.66 6.25 4.47
N ILE A 125 6.40 6.29 3.37
CA ILE A 125 5.94 5.92 2.02
C ILE A 125 6.77 4.77 1.44
N THR A 126 6.17 4.03 0.51
CA THR A 126 6.88 3.01 -0.28
C THR A 126 7.08 3.45 -1.73
N LEU A 127 8.34 3.49 -2.17
CA LEU A 127 8.68 3.82 -3.55
C LEU A 127 8.20 2.75 -4.53
N THR A 128 8.26 1.49 -4.09
CA THR A 128 7.86 0.32 -4.86
C THR A 128 7.13 -0.63 -3.91
N PRO A 129 5.81 -0.46 -3.71
CA PRO A 129 5.04 -1.42 -2.96
C PRO A 129 5.12 -2.78 -3.64
N ARG A 130 5.29 -3.85 -2.86
CA ARG A 130 5.07 -5.20 -3.37
C ARG A 130 3.63 -5.27 -3.87
N GLN A 131 3.41 -5.91 -5.02
CA GLN A 131 2.05 -6.10 -5.51
C GLN A 131 1.26 -6.79 -4.40
N ARG A 132 0.10 -6.22 -4.02
CA ARG A 132 -0.80 -6.85 -3.04
C ARG A 132 -1.20 -8.20 -3.62
N GLU A 133 -0.60 -9.26 -3.11
CA GLU A 133 -1.20 -10.59 -3.21
C GLU A 133 -2.58 -10.51 -2.54
N ASP A 134 -3.61 -11.02 -3.21
CA ASP A 134 -4.98 -10.99 -2.72
C ASP A 134 -5.05 -11.40 -1.24
N PRO A 135 -5.98 -10.87 -0.41
CA PRO A 135 -6.10 -11.23 1.01
C PRO A 135 -6.13 -12.75 1.25
N PHE A 136 -6.67 -13.48 0.27
CA PHE A 136 -6.64 -14.93 0.22
C PHE A 136 -5.24 -15.49 -0.07
N SER A 137 -4.52 -14.97 -1.07
CA SER A 137 -3.11 -15.31 -1.30
C SER A 137 -2.29 -15.03 -0.05
N GLY A 138 -2.43 -13.87 0.60
CA GLY A 138 -1.76 -13.58 1.87
C GLY A 138 -2.10 -14.58 2.99
N TRP A 139 -3.39 -14.95 3.15
CA TRP A 139 -3.81 -15.94 4.16
C TRP A 139 -3.34 -17.37 3.86
N VAL A 140 -3.41 -17.81 2.60
CA VAL A 140 -2.93 -19.11 2.14
C VAL A 140 -1.41 -19.17 2.21
N VAL A 141 -0.72 -18.12 1.78
CA VAL A 141 0.72 -17.97 1.88
C VAL A 141 1.12 -18.03 3.36
N GLU A 142 0.59 -17.16 4.21
CA GLU A 142 1.00 -17.09 5.61
C GLU A 142 0.68 -18.37 6.39
N LYS A 143 -0.48 -19.00 6.16
CA LYS A 143 -0.90 -20.18 6.93
C LYS A 143 -0.49 -21.52 6.32
N ALA A 144 -0.46 -21.63 4.98
CA ALA A 144 -0.05 -22.85 4.29
C ALA A 144 1.47 -22.89 4.07
N ILE A 145 2.16 -21.81 3.70
CA ILE A 145 3.62 -21.82 3.53
C ILE A 145 4.29 -22.04 4.87
N THR A 146 3.87 -21.36 5.93
CA THR A 146 4.49 -21.57 7.25
C THR A 146 4.32 -23.01 7.73
N ARG A 147 3.16 -23.64 7.48
CA ARG A 147 2.92 -25.04 7.86
C ARG A 147 3.64 -26.04 6.94
N LEU A 148 3.66 -25.79 5.64
CA LEU A 148 4.28 -26.63 4.62
C LEU A 148 5.82 -26.55 4.68
N PHE A 149 6.39 -25.36 4.85
CA PHE A 149 7.83 -25.13 5.02
C PHE A 149 8.35 -25.43 6.43
N CYS A 150 7.49 -25.44 7.47
CA CYS A 150 7.89 -25.99 8.77
C CYS A 150 8.05 -27.52 8.70
N CYS A 151 7.27 -28.20 7.86
CA CYS A 151 7.39 -29.63 7.61
C CYS A 151 8.46 -29.99 6.55
N LEU A 152 8.64 -29.16 5.52
CA LEU A 152 9.64 -29.34 4.47
C LEU A 152 10.81 -28.38 4.71
N ARG A 153 11.92 -28.94 5.19
CA ARG A 153 13.16 -28.28 5.67
C ARG A 153 13.95 -27.50 4.58
N PHE A 154 13.28 -26.82 3.66
CA PHE A 154 13.90 -26.00 2.61
C PHE A 154 14.08 -24.56 3.09
N LYS A 155 15.13 -24.33 3.90
CA LYS A 155 15.67 -22.99 4.13
C LYS A 155 16.94 -22.82 3.30
N LYS A 156 16.85 -22.13 2.17
CA LYS A 156 18.04 -21.55 1.52
C LYS A 156 17.96 -20.02 1.62
N PRO A 157 18.95 -19.35 2.23
CA PRO A 157 18.98 -17.90 2.29
C PRO A 157 19.25 -17.31 0.90
N SER A 158 18.57 -16.21 0.56
CA SER A 158 18.80 -15.49 -0.69
C SER A 158 20.17 -14.79 -0.65
N ARG A 159 20.99 -15.02 -1.69
CA ARG A 159 22.40 -14.59 -1.75
C ARG A 159 22.58 -13.06 -1.84
N LYS A 160 21.55 -12.30 -2.20
CA LYS A 160 21.63 -10.83 -2.38
C LYS A 160 21.15 -10.00 -1.18
N HIS A 161 20.23 -10.51 -0.37
CA HIS A 161 19.59 -9.73 0.70
C HIS A 161 19.94 -10.16 2.12
N GLY A 162 20.77 -11.20 2.33
CA GLY A 162 21.23 -11.63 3.66
C GLY A 162 20.12 -12.12 4.61
N VAL A 163 18.86 -12.03 4.19
CA VAL A 163 17.65 -12.50 4.87
C VAL A 163 16.85 -13.31 3.86
N ILE A 164 15.97 -14.18 4.37
CA ILE A 164 15.12 -15.10 3.60
C ILE A 164 14.15 -14.30 2.71
N GLY A 165 14.63 -13.85 1.56
CA GLY A 165 13.80 -13.34 0.47
C GLY A 165 13.22 -14.54 -0.26
N TYR A 166 11.94 -14.82 -0.02
CA TYR A 166 11.19 -15.70 -0.91
C TYR A 166 11.05 -14.97 -2.25
N GLU A 167 11.47 -15.61 -3.34
CA GLU A 167 11.16 -15.08 -4.67
C GLU A 167 9.66 -15.17 -4.87
N ASP A 168 8.99 -14.00 -5.01
CA ASP A 168 7.54 -13.90 -5.25
C ASP A 168 7.11 -14.85 -6.38
N ALA A 169 7.95 -15.00 -7.43
CA ALA A 169 7.68 -15.92 -8.53
C ALA A 169 7.61 -17.40 -8.13
N THR A 170 8.37 -17.83 -7.12
CA THR A 170 8.32 -19.22 -6.62
C THR A 170 7.10 -19.43 -5.73
N VAL A 171 6.79 -18.46 -4.88
CA VAL A 171 5.61 -18.49 -4.02
C VAL A 171 4.34 -18.53 -4.87
N LEU A 172 4.23 -17.63 -5.86
CA LEU A 172 3.10 -17.55 -6.78
C LEU A 172 2.91 -18.83 -7.61
N LYS A 173 4.01 -19.47 -8.05
CA LYS A 173 3.91 -20.77 -8.74
C LYS A 173 3.35 -21.85 -7.81
N ILE A 174 3.82 -21.92 -6.57
CA ILE A 174 3.36 -22.93 -5.60
C ILE A 174 1.90 -22.71 -5.22
N THR A 175 1.48 -21.47 -4.97
CA THR A 175 0.08 -21.15 -4.67
C THR A 175 -0.84 -21.48 -5.84
N TYR A 176 -0.41 -21.18 -7.07
CA TYR A 176 -1.16 -21.55 -8.28
C TYR A 176 -1.34 -23.07 -8.41
N TRP A 177 -0.29 -23.86 -8.15
CA TRP A 177 -0.38 -25.31 -8.13
C TRP A 177 -1.38 -25.81 -7.08
N ILE A 178 -1.35 -25.25 -5.86
CA ILE A 178 -2.28 -25.62 -4.78
C ILE A 178 -3.72 -25.24 -5.16
N MET A 179 -3.93 -24.06 -5.71
CA MET A 179 -5.25 -23.58 -6.17
C MET A 179 -5.83 -24.47 -7.27
N SER A 180 -4.99 -24.91 -8.21
CA SER A 180 -5.38 -25.85 -9.27
C SER A 180 -5.82 -27.21 -8.70
N ILE A 181 -5.08 -27.74 -7.71
CA ILE A 181 -5.44 -28.98 -7.01
C ILE A 181 -6.76 -28.82 -6.23
N LEU A 182 -6.94 -27.69 -5.55
CA LEU A 182 -8.17 -27.44 -4.80
C LEU A 182 -9.38 -27.28 -5.73
N ALA A 183 -9.22 -26.58 -6.85
CA ALA A 183 -10.25 -26.41 -7.87
C ALA A 183 -10.66 -27.76 -8.48
N SER A 184 -9.71 -28.66 -8.75
CA SER A 184 -10.02 -29.98 -9.27
C SER A 184 -10.74 -30.85 -8.24
N LEU A 185 -10.35 -30.80 -6.96
CA LEU A 185 -11.05 -31.50 -5.87
C LEU A 185 -12.48 -31.00 -5.69
N ILE A 186 -12.70 -29.69 -5.77
CA ILE A 186 -14.05 -29.08 -5.72
C ILE A 186 -14.90 -29.57 -6.89
N LEU A 187 -14.33 -29.62 -8.11
CA LEU A 187 -15.03 -30.11 -9.29
C LEU A 187 -15.39 -31.60 -9.17
N ILE A 188 -14.50 -32.41 -8.62
CA ILE A 188 -14.76 -33.84 -8.39
C ILE A 188 -15.86 -34.01 -7.34
N ALA A 189 -15.81 -33.27 -6.24
CA ALA A 189 -16.86 -33.29 -5.21
C ALA A 189 -18.23 -32.90 -5.78
N PHE A 190 -18.27 -31.90 -6.66
CA PHE A 190 -19.48 -31.48 -7.36
C PHE A 190 -20.09 -32.61 -8.20
N ILE A 191 -19.27 -33.33 -8.97
CA ILE A 191 -19.71 -34.45 -9.81
C ILE A 191 -20.24 -35.61 -8.94
N VAL A 192 -19.58 -35.92 -7.82
CA VAL A 192 -20.00 -36.99 -6.91
C VAL A 192 -21.35 -36.69 -6.25
N VAL A 193 -21.56 -35.44 -5.80
CA VAL A 193 -22.85 -35.04 -5.20
C VAL A 193 -23.98 -35.14 -6.22
N LEU A 194 -23.75 -34.75 -7.47
CA LEU A 194 -24.74 -34.89 -8.55
C LEU A 194 -25.06 -36.35 -8.88
N TYR A 195 -24.10 -37.26 -8.72
CA TYR A 195 -24.30 -38.70 -8.97
C TYR A 195 -25.14 -39.38 -7.88
N CYS A 196 -25.03 -38.93 -6.63
CA CYS A 196 -25.76 -39.52 -5.50
C CYS A 196 -27.23 -39.07 -5.36
N VAL A 197 -27.69 -38.09 -6.16
CA VAL A 197 -29.06 -37.55 -6.07
C VAL A 197 -29.94 -38.11 -7.19
N PRO A 198 -30.80 -39.10 -6.92
CA PRO A 198 -31.64 -39.75 -7.94
C PRO A 198 -32.92 -38.95 -8.30
N SER A 199 -33.35 -38.00 -7.46
CA SER A 199 -34.58 -37.21 -7.66
C SER A 199 -34.34 -35.94 -8.49
N MET A 200 -35.08 -35.81 -9.60
CA MET A 200 -35.03 -34.62 -10.49
C MET A 200 -35.22 -33.26 -9.79
N PRO A 201 -36.20 -33.07 -8.88
CA PRO A 201 -36.37 -31.77 -8.22
C PRO A 201 -35.20 -31.44 -7.29
N THR A 202 -34.73 -32.42 -6.51
CA THR A 202 -33.58 -32.24 -5.59
C THR A 202 -32.29 -31.96 -6.34
N ARG A 203 -32.13 -32.48 -7.57
CA ARG A 203 -30.98 -32.19 -8.43
C ARG A 203 -30.93 -30.72 -8.83
N LEU A 204 -32.08 -30.10 -9.10
CA LEU A 204 -32.15 -28.67 -9.45
C LEU A 204 -31.84 -27.79 -8.23
N ASP A 205 -32.35 -28.14 -7.05
CA ASP A 205 -32.06 -27.40 -5.81
C ASP A 205 -30.57 -27.42 -5.46
N VAL A 206 -29.92 -28.58 -5.62
CA VAL A 206 -28.48 -28.73 -5.38
C VAL A 206 -27.66 -27.90 -6.37
N ILE A 207 -28.01 -27.91 -7.67
CA ILE A 207 -27.34 -27.09 -8.68
C ILE A 207 -27.46 -25.59 -8.36
N SER A 208 -28.66 -25.14 -7.98
CA SER A 208 -28.90 -23.75 -7.57
C SER A 208 -28.05 -23.36 -6.36
N ALA A 209 -28.03 -24.20 -5.31
CA ALA A 209 -27.26 -23.96 -4.09
C ALA A 209 -25.74 -23.88 -4.37
N PHE A 210 -25.20 -24.77 -5.21
CA PHE A 210 -23.79 -24.72 -5.59
C PHE A 210 -23.45 -23.50 -6.45
N ASN A 211 -24.34 -23.09 -7.34
CA ASN A 211 -24.13 -21.89 -8.16
C ASN A 211 -24.04 -20.63 -7.27
N VAL A 212 -24.95 -20.50 -6.30
CA VAL A 212 -24.90 -19.42 -5.29
C VAL A 212 -23.60 -19.48 -4.48
N LEU A 213 -23.18 -20.67 -4.06
CA LEU A 213 -21.94 -20.85 -3.31
C LEU A 213 -20.70 -20.45 -4.14
N ILE A 214 -20.65 -20.76 -5.44
CA ILE A 214 -19.58 -20.35 -6.34
C ILE A 214 -19.60 -18.83 -6.54
N SER A 215 -20.77 -18.22 -6.75
CA SER A 215 -20.88 -16.76 -6.86
C SER A 215 -20.43 -16.04 -5.59
N VAL A 216 -20.85 -16.50 -4.40
CA VAL A 216 -20.40 -15.97 -3.12
C VAL A 216 -18.90 -16.16 -2.92
N SER A 217 -18.37 -17.32 -3.34
CA SER A 217 -16.94 -17.60 -3.31
C SER A 217 -16.17 -16.64 -4.21
N LEU A 218 -16.60 -16.42 -5.46
CA LEU A 218 -15.96 -15.46 -6.36
C LEU A 218 -16.01 -14.03 -5.81
N ILE A 219 -17.12 -13.59 -5.21
CA ILE A 219 -17.22 -12.26 -4.59
C ILE A 219 -16.28 -12.14 -3.37
N ALA A 220 -16.10 -13.22 -2.61
CA ALA A 220 -15.21 -13.24 -1.46
C ALA A 220 -13.73 -13.39 -1.84
N PHE A 221 -13.42 -14.12 -2.92
CA PHE A 221 -12.05 -14.48 -3.32
C PHE A 221 -11.44 -13.51 -4.33
N THR A 222 -12.22 -13.02 -5.29
CA THR A 222 -11.83 -11.90 -6.16
C THR A 222 -12.32 -10.63 -5.48
N ASN A 223 -11.40 -9.73 -5.09
CA ASN A 223 -11.72 -8.37 -4.65
C ASN A 223 -12.29 -7.54 -5.82
N ALA A 224 -13.39 -8.02 -6.39
CA ALA A 224 -14.12 -7.36 -7.44
C ALA A 224 -14.62 -6.05 -6.84
N LYS A 225 -14.12 -4.92 -7.35
CA LYS A 225 -14.64 -3.60 -7.00
C LYS A 225 -16.16 -3.68 -7.14
N ARG A 226 -16.90 -3.04 -6.22
CA ARG A 226 -18.38 -3.09 -6.13
C ARG A 226 -19.10 -3.05 -7.50
N ALA A 227 -18.52 -2.41 -8.51
CA ALA A 227 -18.99 -2.36 -9.90
C ALA A 227 -19.06 -3.73 -10.65
N GLU A 228 -18.15 -4.67 -10.42
CA GLU A 228 -18.13 -5.96 -11.12
C GLU A 228 -19.15 -6.96 -10.54
N VAL A 229 -19.45 -6.85 -9.24
CA VAL A 229 -20.50 -7.63 -8.58
C VAL A 229 -21.88 -7.30 -9.18
N PHE A 230 -22.12 -6.04 -9.55
CA PHE A 230 -23.35 -5.63 -10.24
C PHE A 230 -23.46 -6.16 -11.67
N ALA A 231 -22.34 -6.37 -12.36
CA ALA A 231 -22.34 -6.94 -13.71
C ALA A 231 -22.67 -8.45 -13.69
N ILE A 232 -22.16 -9.18 -12.70
CA ILE A 232 -22.35 -10.64 -12.59
C ILE A 232 -23.74 -11.00 -12.06
N THR A 233 -24.37 -10.13 -11.26
CA THR A 233 -25.73 -10.38 -10.72
C THR A 233 -26.84 -10.03 -11.74
N ALA A 234 -26.49 -9.41 -12.87
CA ALA A 234 -27.45 -8.98 -13.90
C ALA A 234 -27.68 -10.00 -15.03
N THR A 235 -27.01 -11.17 -14.97
CA THR A 235 -27.18 -12.30 -15.91
C THR A 235 -27.73 -13.52 -15.19
#